data_AF-R5CEN5-F1
#
_entry.id   AF-R5CEN5-F1
#
_cell.length_a   1.000
_cell.length_b   1.000
_cell.length_c   1.000
_cell.angle_alpha   90.00
_cell.angle_beta   90.00
_cell.angle_gamma   90.00
#
_symmetry.space_group_name_H-M   'P 1'
#
loop_
_entity.id
_entity.type
_entity.pdbx_description
1 polymer ?
#
loop_
_entity_poly.entity_id
_entity_poly.type
_entity_poly.pdbx_seq_one_letter_code
_entity_poly.pdbx_strand_id
1 'polypeptide(L)'
;MRRNIIGLIMTLLLCFFTGCKPSVENKIENEFMNYVQENFDNPSSFEEVTNILLVDSFDTKELLNLFTTVVKTDSFPKPKYSIYEIKDLMDKKAYEVNHLSEDKKRKLSHIIKQCMELNEELYSFLCQNEIMMKYLKDSINNYISEIDTINCDLFYTYQIKCRIKEKDDKKILEYYAIVNAKNGDIKIQDHKLQIKEVPIIYGIYDKFNLYYKLWNEYCNFKLEETKQLNNLAYELERVLNL
;
A
#
# COMPACT_ATOMS: atom_id res chain seq x y z
N MET A 1 16.18 36.59 -62.66
CA MET A 1 15.42 36.41 -61.40
C MET A 1 14.40 35.24 -61.46
N ARG A 2 14.74 34.04 -61.98
CA ARG A 2 13.80 32.89 -61.99
C ARG A 2 14.39 31.54 -61.52
N ARG A 3 15.70 31.46 -61.27
CA ARG A 3 16.35 30.20 -60.83
C ARG A 3 16.40 29.99 -59.31
N ASN A 4 16.21 31.04 -58.51
CA ASN A 4 16.31 30.96 -57.04
C ASN A 4 14.97 30.68 -56.34
N ILE A 5 13.85 30.73 -57.07
CA ILE A 5 12.50 30.51 -56.51
C ILE A 5 12.18 29.01 -56.44
N ILE A 6 12.63 28.22 -57.42
CA ILE A 6 12.38 26.77 -57.48
C ILE A 6 13.10 26.04 -56.34
N GLY A 7 14.33 26.45 -56.02
CA GLY A 7 15.08 25.90 -54.88
C GLY A 7 14.43 26.21 -53.54
N LEU A 8 13.86 27.41 -53.37
CA LEU A 8 13.19 27.80 -52.12
C LEU A 8 11.86 27.07 -51.90
N ILE A 9 11.12 26.75 -52.97
CA ILE A 9 9.86 26.01 -52.92
C ILE A 9 10.10 24.52 -52.61
N MET A 10 11.16 23.90 -53.17
CA MET A 10 11.52 22.52 -52.86
C MET A 10 12.04 22.34 -51.42
N THR A 11 12.74 23.34 -50.86
CA THR A 11 13.16 23.30 -49.45
C THR A 11 12.00 23.55 -48.48
N LEU A 12 10.98 24.34 -48.87
CA LEU A 12 9.77 24.55 -48.07
C LEU A 12 8.88 23.29 -47.99
N LEU A 13 8.83 22.48 -49.07
CA LEU A 13 8.06 21.24 -49.12
C LEU A 13 8.65 20.12 -48.24
N LEU A 14 9.94 20.16 -47.92
CA LEU A 14 10.59 19.20 -47.02
C LEU A 14 10.36 19.51 -45.53
N CYS A 15 9.92 20.73 -45.19
CA CYS A 15 9.62 21.12 -43.81
C CYS A 15 8.23 20.66 -43.32
N PHE A 16 7.38 20.09 -44.18
CA PHE A 16 6.06 19.54 -43.82
C PHE A 16 6.10 18.07 -43.38
N PHE A 17 7.26 17.41 -43.45
CA PHE A 17 7.48 16.07 -42.88
C PHE A 17 8.13 16.14 -41.49
N THR A 18 7.88 17.20 -40.72
CA THR A 18 8.07 17.17 -39.28
C THR A 18 7.00 16.26 -38.70
N GLY A 19 7.34 14.97 -38.57
CA GLY A 19 6.46 13.95 -38.05
C GLY A 19 5.83 14.40 -36.73
N CYS A 20 4.52 14.68 -36.77
CA CYS A 20 3.69 14.63 -35.57
C CYS A 20 3.90 13.23 -35.00
N LYS A 21 4.64 13.14 -33.89
CA LYS A 21 4.68 11.89 -33.14
C LYS A 21 3.21 11.55 -32.83
N PRO A 22 2.72 10.36 -33.22
CA PRO A 22 1.35 9.98 -32.90
C PRO A 22 1.16 10.10 -31.40
N SER A 23 0.07 10.74 -30.99
CA SER A 23 -0.25 10.92 -29.57
C SER A 23 -0.41 9.56 -28.89
N VAL A 24 -0.34 9.53 -27.57
CA VAL A 24 -0.53 8.28 -26.81
C VAL A 24 -1.93 7.72 -27.08
N GLU A 25 -2.93 8.59 -27.21
CA GLU A 25 -4.30 8.26 -27.56
C GLU A 25 -4.39 7.57 -28.93
N ASN A 26 -3.68 8.07 -29.95
CA ASN A 26 -3.66 7.42 -31.26
C ASN A 26 -3.02 6.03 -31.23
N LYS A 27 -1.99 5.83 -30.40
CA LYS A 27 -1.38 4.50 -30.21
C LYS A 27 -2.33 3.56 -29.49
N ILE A 28 -3.01 4.04 -28.45
CA ILE A 28 -4.02 3.30 -27.72
C ILE A 28 -5.17 2.90 -28.65
N GLU A 29 -5.65 3.82 -29.48
CA GLU A 29 -6.72 3.56 -30.43
C GLU A 29 -6.33 2.47 -31.43
N ASN A 30 -5.12 2.52 -31.98
CA ASN A 30 -4.61 1.46 -32.86
C ASN A 30 -4.56 0.09 -32.18
N GLU A 31 -4.01 0.01 -30.96
CA GLU A 31 -3.97 -1.25 -30.19
C GLU A 31 -5.37 -1.72 -29.78
N PHE A 32 -6.29 -0.80 -29.50
CA PHE A 32 -7.67 -1.12 -29.22
C PHE A 32 -8.37 -1.72 -30.44
N MET A 33 -8.11 -1.20 -31.64
CA MET A 33 -8.64 -1.78 -32.88
C MET A 33 -8.11 -3.20 -33.11
N ASN A 34 -6.83 -3.47 -32.83
CA ASN A 34 -6.29 -4.83 -32.86
C ASN A 34 -7.03 -5.73 -31.87
N TYR A 35 -7.19 -5.27 -30.62
CA TYR A 35 -7.91 -5.99 -29.58
C TYR A 35 -9.36 -6.32 -29.99
N VAL A 36 -10.08 -5.38 -30.62
CA VAL A 36 -11.44 -5.60 -31.15
C VAL A 36 -11.45 -6.74 -32.17
N GLN A 37 -10.50 -6.75 -33.12
CA GLN A 37 -10.44 -7.81 -34.13
C GLN A 37 -10.15 -9.19 -33.54
N GLU A 38 -9.32 -9.24 -32.49
CA GLU A 38 -8.86 -10.50 -31.89
C GLU A 38 -9.82 -11.06 -30.82
N ASN A 39 -10.53 -10.20 -30.09
CA ASN A 39 -11.23 -10.59 -28.86
C ASN A 39 -12.76 -10.41 -28.92
N PHE A 40 -13.30 -9.69 -29.91
CA PHE A 40 -14.75 -9.56 -30.02
C PHE A 40 -15.33 -10.73 -30.81
N ASP A 41 -16.43 -11.31 -30.34
CA ASP A 41 -17.16 -12.35 -31.07
C ASP A 41 -17.62 -11.87 -32.46
N ASN A 42 -17.95 -10.58 -32.57
CA ASN A 42 -18.30 -9.94 -33.82
C ASN A 42 -17.61 -8.56 -33.93
N PRO A 43 -16.41 -8.47 -34.51
CA PRO A 43 -15.68 -7.21 -34.63
C PRO A 43 -16.43 -6.13 -35.43
N SER A 44 -17.31 -6.51 -36.37
CA SER A 44 -18.11 -5.54 -37.14
C SER A 44 -19.20 -4.85 -36.33
N SER A 45 -19.43 -5.27 -35.09
CA SER A 45 -20.35 -4.60 -34.16
C SER A 45 -19.75 -3.33 -33.55
N PHE A 46 -18.43 -3.19 -33.54
CA PHE A 46 -17.76 -1.98 -33.07
C PHE A 46 -18.05 -0.80 -34.02
N GLU A 47 -18.50 0.33 -33.47
CA GLU A 47 -18.74 1.55 -34.25
C GLU A 47 -17.57 2.53 -34.14
N GLU A 48 -17.25 2.98 -32.92
CA GLU A 48 -16.23 4.00 -32.68
C GLU A 48 -15.69 3.97 -31.25
N VAL A 49 -14.48 4.49 -31.07
CA VAL A 49 -14.01 4.96 -29.77
C VAL A 49 -14.59 6.35 -29.53
N THR A 50 -15.37 6.48 -28.46
CA THR A 50 -16.01 7.75 -28.08
C THR A 50 -15.12 8.62 -27.22
N ASN A 51 -14.22 8.01 -26.43
CA ASN A 51 -13.34 8.73 -25.51
C ASN A 51 -12.15 7.86 -25.07
N ILE A 52 -11.00 8.50 -24.88
CA ILE A 52 -9.81 7.92 -24.23
C ILE A 52 -9.35 8.93 -23.18
N LEU A 53 -9.30 8.52 -21.91
CA LEU A 53 -8.93 9.39 -20.80
C LEU A 53 -7.89 8.73 -19.90
N LEU A 54 -6.84 9.46 -19.54
CA LEU A 54 -5.94 9.06 -18.46
C LEU A 54 -6.72 9.10 -17.14
N VAL A 55 -6.79 7.97 -16.42
CA VAL A 55 -7.58 7.85 -15.18
C VAL A 55 -6.75 7.45 -13.97
N ASP A 56 -5.55 6.88 -14.17
CA ASP A 56 -4.70 6.43 -13.07
C ASP A 56 -3.22 6.30 -13.47
N SER A 57 -2.35 6.25 -12.47
CA SER A 57 -0.92 5.95 -12.63
C SER A 57 -0.43 5.03 -11.52
N PHE A 58 0.40 4.07 -11.85
CA PHE A 58 0.98 3.12 -10.90
C PHE A 58 2.51 3.08 -11.04
N ASP A 59 3.21 3.60 -10.04
CA ASP A 59 4.67 3.57 -9.95
C ASP A 59 5.11 2.41 -9.04
N THR A 60 5.72 1.39 -9.65
CA THR A 60 6.23 0.21 -8.93
C THR A 60 7.30 0.59 -7.92
N LYS A 61 8.18 1.53 -8.25
CA LYS A 61 9.27 1.99 -7.37
C LYS A 61 8.71 2.76 -6.18
N GLU A 62 7.74 3.63 -6.41
CA GLU A 62 7.07 4.36 -5.32
C GLU A 62 6.41 3.40 -4.33
N LEU A 63 5.71 2.37 -4.83
CA LEU A 63 5.08 1.38 -3.97
C LEU A 63 6.11 0.54 -3.17
N LEU A 64 7.22 0.13 -3.78
CA LEU A 64 8.29 -0.57 -3.06
C LEU A 64 8.95 0.31 -1.98
N ASN A 65 9.11 1.62 -2.26
CA ASN A 65 9.58 2.59 -1.28
C ASN A 65 8.60 2.75 -0.12
N LEU A 66 7.29 2.73 -0.40
CA LEU A 66 6.26 2.75 0.64
C LEU A 66 6.36 1.51 1.53
N PHE A 67 6.48 0.31 0.94
CA PHE A 67 6.66 -0.92 1.71
C PHE A 67 7.89 -0.84 2.62
N THR A 68 9.01 -0.38 2.08
CA THR A 68 10.25 -0.18 2.83
C THR A 68 10.07 0.81 3.98
N THR A 69 9.35 1.90 3.75
CA THR A 69 9.10 2.95 4.77
C THR A 69 8.26 2.40 5.93
N VAL A 70 7.18 1.68 5.61
CA VAL A 70 6.31 1.06 6.61
C VAL A 70 7.09 0.03 7.45
N VAL A 71 7.93 -0.79 6.81
CA VAL A 71 8.73 -1.81 7.50
C VAL A 71 9.90 -1.19 8.31
N LYS A 72 10.40 -0.02 7.93
CA LYS A 72 11.46 0.73 8.66
C LYS A 72 10.93 1.53 9.84
N THR A 73 9.63 1.78 9.93
CA THR A 73 9.07 2.58 11.01
C THR A 73 9.15 1.78 12.31
N ASP A 74 10.23 1.94 13.08
CA ASP A 74 10.46 1.27 14.38
C ASP A 74 9.79 1.99 15.57
N SER A 75 9.06 3.08 15.31
CA SER A 75 8.61 4.00 16.36
C SER A 75 7.26 3.58 16.93
N PHE A 76 7.29 2.82 18.02
CA PHE A 76 6.16 2.73 18.94
C PHE A 76 6.26 3.78 20.05
N PRO A 77 5.13 4.36 20.49
CA PRO A 77 5.07 4.98 21.80
C PRO A 77 5.40 3.92 22.84
N LYS A 78 6.52 4.14 23.56
CA LYS A 78 6.84 3.33 24.73
C LYS A 78 5.85 3.70 25.84
N PRO A 79 5.31 2.74 26.59
CA PRO A 79 4.49 3.06 27.76
C PRO A 79 5.29 3.98 28.69
N LYS A 80 4.60 4.91 29.37
CA LYS A 80 5.20 5.89 30.30
C LYS A 80 5.99 5.19 31.41
N TYR A 81 5.55 4.00 31.81
CA TYR A 81 6.24 3.10 32.72
C TYR A 81 6.43 1.76 32.01
N SER A 82 7.66 1.30 31.95
CA SER A 82 7.98 -0.10 31.69
C SER A 82 7.43 -0.95 32.83
N ILE A 83 7.20 -2.22 32.55
CA ILE A 83 6.73 -3.14 33.58
C ILE A 83 7.72 -3.28 34.75
N TYR A 84 9.02 -3.12 34.49
CA TYR A 84 10.03 -3.11 35.54
C TYR A 84 9.90 -1.89 36.44
N GLU A 85 9.47 -0.74 35.91
CA GLU A 85 9.20 0.46 36.71
C GLU A 85 7.91 0.31 37.54
N ILE A 86 6.88 -0.34 37.00
CA ILE A 86 5.66 -0.67 37.77
C ILE A 86 6.01 -1.66 38.89
N LYS A 87 6.79 -2.71 38.58
CA LYS A 87 7.27 -3.67 39.58
C LYS A 87 8.17 -3.02 40.63
N ASP A 88 9.08 -2.13 40.24
CA ASP A 88 9.96 -1.42 41.18
C ASP A 88 9.18 -0.44 42.07
N LEU A 89 8.17 0.25 41.51
CA LEU A 89 7.19 1.03 42.30
C LEU A 89 6.45 0.13 43.29
N MET A 90 6.05 -1.06 42.87
CA MET A 90 5.36 -2.04 43.72
C MET A 90 6.26 -2.62 44.82
N ASP A 91 7.48 -3.04 44.50
CA ASP A 91 8.43 -3.65 45.43
C ASP A 91 8.94 -2.63 46.46
N LYS A 92 9.21 -1.39 46.03
CA LYS A 92 9.53 -0.28 46.94
C LYS A 92 8.39 0.02 47.91
N LYS A 93 7.14 -0.16 47.48
CA LYS A 93 5.94 0.13 48.28
C LYS A 93 5.42 -1.07 49.06
N ALA A 94 5.79 -2.30 48.71
CA ALA A 94 5.48 -3.51 49.46
C ALA A 94 6.01 -3.47 50.91
N TYR A 95 7.13 -2.79 51.14
CA TYR A 95 7.66 -2.53 52.50
C TYR A 95 6.78 -1.58 53.34
N GLU A 96 5.97 -0.72 52.72
CA GLU A 96 5.02 0.18 53.38
C GLU A 96 3.67 -0.49 53.70
N VAL A 97 3.41 -1.69 53.14
CA VAL A 97 2.11 -2.42 53.23
C VAL A 97 1.77 -2.88 54.64
N ASN A 98 2.76 -3.05 55.52
CA ASN A 98 2.54 -3.46 56.91
C ASN A 98 1.68 -2.47 57.71
N HIS A 99 1.60 -1.21 57.29
CA HIS A 99 0.79 -0.16 57.92
C HIS A 99 -0.60 0.03 57.29
N LEU A 100 -0.94 -0.75 56.25
CA LEU A 100 -2.24 -0.67 55.58
C LEU A 100 -3.31 -1.49 56.32
N SER A 101 -4.56 -1.05 56.21
CA SER A 101 -5.71 -1.85 56.65
C SER A 101 -5.85 -3.11 55.79
N GLU A 102 -6.46 -4.16 56.34
CA GLU A 102 -6.72 -5.42 55.61
C GLU A 102 -7.50 -5.20 54.31
N ASP A 103 -8.44 -4.25 54.28
CA ASP A 103 -9.17 -3.88 53.07
C ASP A 103 -8.25 -3.28 51.99
N LYS A 104 -7.30 -2.43 52.38
CA LYS A 104 -6.32 -1.85 51.45
C LYS A 104 -5.36 -2.92 50.94
N LYS A 105 -4.94 -3.88 51.79
CA LYS A 105 -4.10 -5.02 51.39
C LYS A 105 -4.81 -5.92 50.37
N ARG A 106 -6.10 -6.21 50.56
CA ARG A 106 -6.91 -6.99 49.59
C ARG A 106 -7.03 -6.27 48.25
N LYS A 107 -7.33 -4.97 48.26
CA LYS A 107 -7.39 -4.16 47.03
C LYS A 107 -6.05 -4.14 46.30
N LEU A 108 -4.95 -3.96 47.04
CA LEU A 108 -3.61 -4.01 46.48
C LEU A 108 -3.31 -5.38 45.86
N SER A 109 -3.60 -6.48 46.55
CA SER A 109 -3.41 -7.83 46.02
C SER A 109 -4.20 -8.08 44.73
N HIS A 110 -5.41 -7.51 44.61
CA HIS A 110 -6.21 -7.61 43.39
C HIS A 110 -5.58 -6.84 42.23
N ILE A 111 -5.14 -5.59 42.46
CA ILE A 111 -4.45 -4.77 41.47
C ILE A 111 -3.16 -5.47 41.00
N ILE A 112 -2.39 -6.04 41.93
CA ILE A 112 -1.17 -6.80 41.62
C ILE A 112 -1.47 -7.99 40.72
N LYS A 113 -2.51 -8.75 41.03
CA LYS A 113 -2.92 -9.90 40.22
C LYS A 113 -3.30 -9.46 38.80
N GLN A 114 -4.05 -8.37 38.65
CA GLN A 114 -4.42 -7.82 37.35
C GLN A 114 -3.20 -7.34 36.55
N CYS A 115 -2.23 -6.69 37.20
CA CYS A 115 -0.96 -6.32 36.55
C CYS A 115 -0.17 -7.55 36.05
N MET A 116 -0.16 -8.64 36.82
CA MET A 116 0.53 -9.88 36.44
C MET A 116 -0.17 -10.59 35.27
N GLU A 117 -1.50 -10.68 35.30
CA GLU A 117 -2.29 -11.28 34.21
C GLU A 117 -2.09 -10.50 32.90
N LEU A 118 -2.17 -9.16 32.94
CA LEU A 118 -1.91 -8.31 31.78
C LEU A 118 -0.48 -8.47 31.26
N ASN A 119 0.50 -8.72 32.13
CA ASN A 119 1.86 -8.97 31.69
C ASN A 119 2.03 -10.31 30.98
N GLU A 120 1.37 -11.37 31.46
CA GLU A 120 1.45 -12.68 30.80
C GLU A 120 0.78 -12.64 29.43
N GLU A 121 -0.34 -11.93 29.30
CA GLU A 121 -1.02 -11.68 28.02
C GLU A 121 -0.13 -10.86 27.08
N LEU A 122 0.45 -9.74 27.57
CA LEU A 122 1.42 -8.93 26.84
C LEU A 122 2.58 -9.78 26.35
N TYR A 123 3.24 -10.50 27.24
CA TYR A 123 4.45 -11.26 26.91
C TYR A 123 4.17 -12.37 25.90
N SER A 124 3.06 -13.10 26.06
CA SER A 124 2.64 -14.15 25.12
C SER A 124 2.35 -13.59 23.73
N PHE A 125 1.60 -12.48 23.67
CA PHE A 125 1.27 -11.80 22.43
C PHE A 125 2.52 -11.21 21.74
N LEU A 126 3.39 -10.54 22.50
CA LEU A 126 4.63 -9.96 21.99
C LEU A 126 5.56 -11.06 21.46
N CYS A 127 5.79 -12.14 22.21
CA CYS A 127 6.73 -13.19 21.80
C CYS A 127 6.32 -13.85 20.48
N GLN A 128 5.03 -14.13 20.28
CA GLN A 128 4.57 -14.78 19.04
C GLN A 128 4.56 -13.80 17.85
N ASN A 129 4.06 -12.59 18.06
CA ASN A 129 3.90 -11.62 16.97
C ASN A 129 5.21 -10.92 16.60
N GLU A 130 6.08 -10.60 17.55
CA GLU A 130 7.37 -9.94 17.24
C GLU A 130 8.30 -10.85 16.44
N ILE A 131 8.32 -12.15 16.72
CA ILE A 131 9.11 -13.11 15.95
C ILE A 131 8.60 -13.18 14.50
N MET A 132 7.27 -13.32 14.33
CA MET A 132 6.65 -13.37 13.00
C MET A 132 6.83 -12.05 12.24
N MET A 133 6.62 -10.91 12.90
CA MET A 133 6.80 -9.59 12.31
C MET A 133 8.25 -9.36 11.91
N LYS A 134 9.23 -9.77 12.73
CA LYS A 134 10.65 -9.71 12.39
C LYS A 134 10.96 -10.55 11.15
N TYR A 135 10.49 -11.80 11.13
CA TYR A 135 10.64 -12.68 9.96
C TYR A 135 10.07 -12.06 8.69
N LEU A 136 8.86 -11.50 8.75
CA LEU A 136 8.22 -10.84 7.62
C LEU A 136 8.97 -9.59 7.19
N LYS A 137 9.41 -8.76 8.15
CA LYS A 137 10.23 -7.57 7.91
C LYS A 137 11.53 -7.92 7.18
N ASP A 138 12.25 -8.93 7.65
CA ASP A 138 13.48 -9.39 7.04
C ASP A 138 13.21 -9.97 5.64
N SER A 139 12.14 -10.76 5.47
CA SER A 139 11.77 -11.30 4.16
C SER A 139 11.36 -10.21 3.17
N ILE A 140 10.66 -9.15 3.60
CA ILE A 140 10.26 -8.03 2.74
C ILE A 140 11.51 -7.24 2.34
N ASN A 141 12.39 -6.92 3.29
CA ASN A 141 13.62 -6.18 3.00
C ASN A 141 14.54 -6.95 2.04
N ASN A 142 14.71 -8.26 2.25
CA ASN A 142 15.52 -9.10 1.37
C ASN A 142 14.97 -9.11 -0.06
N TYR A 143 13.67 -9.35 -0.21
CA TYR A 143 13.01 -9.33 -1.52
C TYR A 143 13.20 -7.98 -2.24
N ILE A 144 13.00 -6.87 -1.52
CA ILE A 144 13.16 -5.53 -2.10
C ILE A 144 14.62 -5.24 -2.46
N SER A 145 15.58 -5.73 -1.67
CA SER A 145 17.01 -5.52 -1.91
C SER A 145 17.54 -6.22 -3.17
N GLU A 146 16.85 -7.27 -3.62
CA GLU A 146 17.18 -8.01 -4.85
C GLU A 146 16.61 -7.34 -6.11
N ILE A 147 15.70 -6.36 -5.96
CA ILE A 147 15.09 -5.65 -7.08
C ILE A 147 16.00 -4.53 -7.54
N ASP A 148 16.32 -4.52 -8.84
CA ASP A 148 16.92 -3.35 -9.48
C ASP A 148 15.87 -2.23 -9.63
N THR A 149 15.83 -1.36 -8.63
CA THR A 149 14.88 -0.24 -8.56
C THR A 149 15.02 0.80 -9.67
N ILE A 150 16.12 0.78 -10.44
CA ILE A 150 16.28 1.63 -11.64
C ILE A 150 15.40 1.10 -12.78
N ASN A 151 15.12 -0.20 -12.76
CA ASN A 151 14.41 -0.91 -13.81
C ASN A 151 12.93 -1.16 -13.51
N CYS A 152 12.38 -0.57 -12.45
CA CYS A 152 10.96 -0.66 -12.13
C CYS A 152 10.08 -0.02 -13.21
N ASP A 153 8.92 -0.62 -13.44
CA ASP A 153 7.93 -0.13 -14.38
C ASP A 153 7.07 0.99 -13.79
N LEU A 154 6.67 1.90 -14.68
CA LEU A 154 5.67 2.94 -14.43
C LEU A 154 4.53 2.71 -15.41
N PHE A 155 3.31 2.51 -14.89
CA PHE A 155 2.13 2.26 -15.70
C PHE A 155 1.18 3.45 -15.68
N TYR A 156 0.66 3.82 -16.85
CA TYR A 156 -0.47 4.73 -16.99
C TYR A 156 -1.71 3.94 -17.41
N THR A 157 -2.82 4.14 -16.71
CA THR A 157 -4.10 3.52 -17.05
C THR A 157 -4.98 4.52 -17.75
N TYR A 158 -5.35 4.23 -18.99
CA TYR A 158 -6.32 4.99 -19.76
C TYR A 158 -7.64 4.24 -19.82
N GLN A 159 -8.75 4.92 -19.53
CA GLN A 159 -10.09 4.41 -19.79
C GLN A 159 -10.45 4.67 -21.25
N ILE A 160 -10.93 3.63 -21.93
CA ILE A 160 -11.44 3.67 -23.29
C ILE A 160 -12.95 3.46 -23.21
N LYS A 161 -13.74 4.41 -23.71
CA LYS A 161 -15.18 4.23 -23.90
C LYS A 161 -15.45 4.02 -25.38
N CYS A 162 -16.05 2.88 -25.74
CA CYS A 162 -16.40 2.58 -27.12
C CYS A 162 -17.89 2.37 -27.28
N ARG A 163 -18.40 2.62 -28.49
CA ARG A 163 -19.78 2.30 -28.86
C ARG A 163 -19.81 1.03 -29.69
N ILE A 164 -20.72 0.13 -29.32
CA ILE A 164 -20.95 -1.14 -30.01
C ILE A 164 -22.43 -1.22 -30.37
N LYS A 165 -22.71 -1.75 -31.56
CA LYS A 165 -24.04 -2.02 -32.07
C LYS A 165 -24.44 -3.47 -31.79
N GLU A 166 -25.46 -3.65 -30.97
CA GLU A 166 -26.09 -4.95 -30.73
C GLU A 166 -27.49 -4.93 -31.34
N LYS A 167 -27.66 -5.58 -32.51
CA LYS A 167 -28.91 -5.58 -33.29
C LYS A 167 -29.34 -4.14 -33.64
N ASP A 168 -30.42 -3.65 -33.04
CA ASP A 168 -30.98 -2.31 -33.27
C ASP A 168 -30.57 -1.30 -32.20
N ASP A 169 -29.92 -1.75 -31.12
CA ASP A 169 -29.51 -0.93 -29.99
C ASP A 169 -28.01 -0.61 -30.01
N LYS A 170 -27.68 0.55 -29.44
CA LYS A 170 -26.29 1.00 -29.26
C LYS A 170 -25.93 1.00 -27.79
N LYS A 171 -24.81 0.38 -27.45
CA LYS A 171 -24.29 0.30 -26.09
C LYS A 171 -22.93 0.96 -26.00
N ILE A 172 -22.67 1.63 -24.89
CA ILE A 172 -21.33 2.10 -24.54
C ILE A 172 -20.69 1.06 -23.62
N LEU A 173 -19.53 0.54 -24.00
CA LEU A 173 -18.69 -0.31 -23.17
C LEU A 173 -17.44 0.45 -22.73
N GLU A 174 -16.85 -0.05 -21.64
CA GLU A 174 -15.63 0.51 -21.06
C GLU A 174 -14.53 -0.56 -21.05
N TYR A 175 -13.35 -0.16 -21.50
CA TYR A 175 -12.12 -0.94 -21.50
C TYR A 175 -10.99 -0.07 -20.95
N TYR A 176 -9.82 -0.68 -20.75
CA TYR A 176 -8.65 -0.01 -20.22
C TYR A 176 -7.41 -0.33 -21.06
N ALA A 177 -6.60 0.69 -21.33
CA ALA A 177 -5.24 0.54 -21.84
C ALA A 177 -4.25 0.76 -20.70
N ILE A 178 -3.42 -0.26 -20.45
CA ILE A 178 -2.30 -0.20 -19.52
C ILE A 178 -1.04 0.09 -20.34
N VAL A 179 -0.51 1.30 -20.20
CA VAL A 179 0.69 1.76 -20.92
C VAL A 179 1.88 1.68 -19.99
N ASN A 180 2.88 0.85 -20.31
CA ASN A 180 4.16 0.87 -19.62
C ASN A 180 5.01 2.01 -20.17
N ALA A 181 5.24 3.04 -19.36
CA ALA A 181 5.97 4.24 -19.75
C ALA A 181 7.45 3.99 -20.07
N LYS A 182 8.02 2.88 -19.59
CA LYS A 182 9.44 2.53 -19.74
C LYS A 182 9.75 1.97 -21.12
N ASN A 183 8.97 1.00 -21.58
CA ASN A 183 9.18 0.33 -22.87
C ASN A 183 8.16 0.75 -23.94
N GLY A 184 7.09 1.45 -23.55
CA GLY A 184 6.02 1.90 -24.45
C GLY A 184 4.98 0.85 -24.76
N ASP A 185 5.02 -0.32 -24.12
CA ASP A 185 4.07 -1.41 -24.34
C ASP A 185 2.66 -0.97 -23.90
N ILE A 186 1.66 -1.36 -24.68
CA ILE A 186 0.25 -1.08 -24.41
C ILE A 186 -0.48 -2.41 -24.36
N LYS A 187 -1.16 -2.67 -23.25
CA LYS A 187 -2.04 -3.84 -23.08
C LYS A 187 -3.47 -3.38 -22.92
N ILE A 188 -4.37 -3.90 -23.75
CA ILE A 188 -5.81 -3.66 -23.65
C ILE A 188 -6.45 -4.74 -22.77
N GLN A 189 -7.34 -4.33 -21.87
CA GLN A 189 -8.06 -5.22 -20.96
C GLN A 189 -9.42 -4.63 -20.55
N ASP A 190 -10.31 -5.47 -20.02
CA ASP A 190 -11.67 -5.12 -19.60
C ASP A 190 -11.76 -4.64 -18.13
N HIS A 191 -10.63 -4.58 -17.43
CA HIS A 191 -10.53 -4.14 -16.04
C HIS A 191 -9.32 -3.23 -15.81
N LYS A 192 -9.39 -2.39 -14.78
CA LYS A 192 -8.24 -1.60 -14.33
C LYS A 192 -7.07 -2.50 -13.93
N LEU A 193 -5.85 -1.98 -14.00
CA LEU A 193 -4.64 -2.68 -13.56
C LEU A 193 -4.80 -3.21 -12.14
N GLN A 194 -4.58 -4.51 -11.96
CA GLN A 194 -4.61 -5.16 -10.65
C GLN A 194 -3.19 -5.49 -10.17
N ILE A 195 -2.99 -5.51 -8.85
CA ILE A 195 -1.68 -5.80 -8.23
C ILE A 195 -1.11 -7.15 -8.72
N LYS A 196 -1.96 -8.16 -8.90
CA LYS A 196 -1.57 -9.49 -9.40
C LYS A 196 -0.98 -9.47 -10.82
N GLU A 197 -1.24 -8.42 -11.58
CA GLU A 197 -0.74 -8.23 -12.94
C GLU A 197 0.64 -7.53 -12.96
N VAL A 198 1.14 -7.09 -11.80
CA VAL A 198 2.46 -6.48 -11.63
C VAL A 198 3.36 -7.47 -10.87
N PRO A 199 4.17 -8.31 -11.56
CA PRO A 199 4.85 -9.44 -10.94
C PRO A 199 5.73 -9.09 -9.74
N ILE A 200 6.44 -7.96 -9.83
CA ILE A 200 7.33 -7.46 -8.77
C ILE A 200 6.55 -7.13 -7.49
N ILE A 201 5.36 -6.53 -7.62
CA ILE A 201 4.53 -6.20 -6.47
C ILE A 201 3.81 -7.44 -5.96
N TYR A 202 3.24 -8.24 -6.87
CA TYR A 202 2.53 -9.46 -6.52
C TYR A 202 3.39 -10.42 -5.69
N GLY A 203 4.68 -10.55 -6.01
CA GLY A 203 5.60 -11.42 -5.29
C GLY A 203 5.83 -11.07 -3.81
N ILE A 204 5.48 -9.85 -3.38
CA ILE A 204 5.65 -9.40 -2.00
C ILE A 204 4.36 -8.95 -1.31
N TYR A 205 3.30 -8.72 -2.08
CA TYR A 205 2.07 -8.10 -1.59
C TYR A 205 1.45 -8.84 -0.39
N ASP A 206 1.35 -10.16 -0.45
CA ASP A 206 0.74 -10.95 0.63
C ASP A 206 1.56 -10.91 1.92
N LYS A 207 2.90 -10.94 1.80
CA LYS A 207 3.80 -10.81 2.96
C LYS A 207 3.69 -9.43 3.58
N PHE A 208 3.64 -8.39 2.76
CA PHE A 208 3.44 -7.03 3.22
C PHE A 208 2.09 -6.85 3.92
N ASN A 209 1.00 -7.36 3.33
CA ASN A 209 -0.33 -7.30 3.94
C ASN A 209 -0.39 -8.02 5.28
N LEU A 210 0.23 -9.20 5.39
CA LEU A 210 0.31 -9.92 6.65
C LEU A 210 1.13 -9.14 7.69
N TYR A 211 2.27 -8.58 7.29
CA TYR A 211 3.08 -7.73 8.16
C TYR A 211 2.26 -6.53 8.65
N TYR A 212 1.58 -5.82 7.75
CA TYR A 212 0.76 -4.65 8.08
C TYR A 212 -0.41 -4.99 8.98
N LYS A 213 -1.06 -6.15 8.77
CA LYS A 213 -2.11 -6.66 9.66
C LYS A 213 -1.58 -6.90 11.07
N LEU A 214 -0.49 -7.66 11.21
CA LEU A 214 0.13 -7.95 12.51
C LEU A 214 0.64 -6.68 13.19
N TRP A 215 1.20 -5.75 12.40
CA TRP A 215 1.62 -4.43 12.87
C TRP A 215 0.44 -3.66 13.47
N ASN A 216 -0.71 -3.63 12.81
CA ASN A 216 -1.90 -2.94 13.31
C ASN A 216 -2.48 -3.62 14.56
N GLU A 217 -2.54 -4.96 14.58
CA GLU A 217 -2.95 -5.72 15.76
C GLU A 217 -2.04 -5.41 16.96
N TYR A 218 -0.72 -5.40 16.72
CA TYR A 218 0.28 -5.03 17.71
C TYR A 218 0.10 -3.59 18.22
N CYS A 219 -0.11 -2.63 17.32
CA CYS A 219 -0.37 -1.23 17.68
C CYS A 219 -1.59 -1.12 18.60
N ASN A 220 -2.70 -1.75 18.21
CA ASN A 220 -3.97 -1.68 18.94
C ASN A 220 -3.85 -2.32 20.32
N PHE A 221 -3.22 -3.48 20.39
CA PHE A 221 -3.02 -4.21 21.63
C PHE A 221 -2.14 -3.42 22.62
N LYS A 222 -0.97 -2.92 22.17
CA LYS A 222 -0.12 -2.07 23.01
C LYS A 222 -0.82 -0.81 23.49
N LEU A 223 -1.64 -0.18 22.65
CA LEU A 223 -2.40 1.01 23.05
C LEU A 223 -3.39 0.69 24.17
N GLU A 224 -4.12 -0.42 24.05
CA GLU A 224 -5.11 -0.83 25.03
C GLU A 224 -4.47 -1.23 26.36
N GLU A 225 -3.43 -2.06 26.33
CA GLU A 225 -2.71 -2.45 27.53
C GLU A 225 -2.01 -1.28 28.20
N THR A 226 -1.44 -0.35 27.44
CA THR A 226 -0.84 0.87 28.01
C THR A 226 -1.89 1.70 28.76
N LYS A 227 -3.13 1.78 28.26
CA LYS A 227 -4.23 2.44 28.98
C LYS A 227 -4.57 1.68 30.26
N GLN A 228 -4.68 0.36 30.20
CA GLN A 228 -5.01 -0.46 31.36
C GLN A 228 -3.93 -0.40 32.44
N LEU A 229 -2.65 -0.46 32.06
CA LEU A 229 -1.52 -0.28 32.97
C LEU A 229 -1.50 1.12 33.60
N ASN A 230 -1.77 2.17 32.82
CA ASN A 230 -1.87 3.53 33.37
C ASN A 230 -3.03 3.66 34.36
N ASN A 231 -4.18 3.03 34.07
CA ASN A 231 -5.32 3.02 34.99
C ASN A 231 -4.96 2.29 36.29
N LEU A 232 -4.33 1.12 36.20
CA LEU A 232 -3.89 0.36 37.37
C LEU A 232 -2.84 1.12 38.19
N ALA A 233 -1.91 1.82 37.53
CA ALA A 233 -0.94 2.69 38.21
C ALA A 233 -1.64 3.82 38.98
N TYR A 234 -2.64 4.47 38.37
CA TYR A 234 -3.45 5.49 39.04
C TYR A 234 -4.26 4.92 40.22
N GLU A 235 -4.85 3.73 40.06
CA GLU A 235 -5.55 3.07 41.16
C GLU A 235 -4.62 2.71 42.32
N LEU A 236 -3.38 2.30 41.99
CA LEU A 236 -2.34 1.99 42.95
C LEU A 236 -1.91 3.24 43.72
N GLU A 237 -1.67 4.37 43.05
CA GLU A 237 -1.42 5.67 43.68
C GLU A 237 -2.55 6.05 44.64
N ARG A 238 -3.82 5.92 44.19
CA ARG A 238 -5.01 6.22 45.01
C ARG A 238 -5.11 5.33 46.25
N VAL A 239 -4.89 4.02 46.14
CA VAL A 239 -4.95 3.10 47.30
C VAL A 239 -3.88 3.45 48.33
N LEU A 240 -2.72 3.89 47.85
CA LEU A 240 -1.57 4.29 48.66
C LEU A 240 -1.66 5.73 49.20
N ASN A 241 -2.70 6.49 48.86
CA ASN A 241 -2.87 7.92 49.22
C ASN A 241 -1.73 8.83 48.70
N LEU A 242 -1.30 8.63 47.46
CA LEU A 242 -0.44 9.56 46.70
C LEU A 242 -1.31 10.49 45.84
#